data_AF-A0A5N8WL16-F1
#
_entry.id   AF-A0A5N8WL16-F1
#
_cell.length_a   1.000
_cell.length_b   1.000
_cell.length_c   1.000
_cell.angle_alpha   90.00
_cell.angle_beta   90.00
_cell.angle_gamma   90.00
#
_symmetry.space_group_name_H-M   'P 1'
#
loop_
_entity.id
_entity.type
_entity.pdbx_description
1 polymer ?
#
loop_
_entity_poly.entity_id
_entity_poly.type
_entity_poly.pdbx_seq_one_letter_code
_entity_poly.pdbx_strand_id
1 'polypeptide(L)'
;MIADGSPRTPTSGRLTREALVARARAQGALRDGVTETDVAPIAAMIDAVMALPGERPSDLWRRHLAIILDGLRAQPRQTPLPSPGSVG
;
A
#
# COMPACT_ATOMS: atom_id res chain seq x y z
N MET A 1 -15.39 23.57 39.78
CA MET A 1 -15.45 24.63 38.76
C MET A 1 -14.58 24.19 37.60
N ILE A 2 -15.24 23.89 36.47
CA ILE A 2 -14.79 23.38 35.15
C ILE A 2 -13.80 22.20 35.09
N ALA A 3 -14.37 21.02 34.84
CA ALA A 3 -13.72 19.97 34.07
C ALA A 3 -13.64 20.42 32.59
N ASP A 4 -12.44 20.47 32.03
CA ASP A 4 -12.23 20.67 30.59
C ASP A 4 -12.54 19.35 29.85
N GLY A 5 -13.83 19.07 29.72
CA GLY A 5 -14.38 17.98 28.93
C GLY A 5 -14.59 18.42 27.48
N SER A 6 -13.53 18.91 26.82
CA SER A 6 -13.61 19.17 25.40
C SER A 6 -13.67 17.83 24.65
N PRO A 7 -14.75 17.52 23.91
CA PRO A 7 -14.85 16.28 23.17
C PRO A 7 -13.73 16.24 22.14
N ARG A 8 -12.81 15.28 22.27
CA ARG A 8 -11.85 14.96 21.23
C ARG A 8 -12.65 14.62 19.97
N THR A 9 -12.67 15.54 19.03
CA THR A 9 -13.22 15.35 17.70
C THR A 9 -12.70 14.02 17.16
N PRO A 10 -13.54 13.07 16.70
CA PRO A 10 -13.04 11.84 16.12
C PRO A 10 -12.12 12.22 14.97
N THR A 11 -10.84 11.86 15.11
CA THR A 11 -9.84 12.04 14.06
C THR A 11 -10.43 11.42 12.79
N SER A 12 -10.69 12.25 11.78
CA SER A 12 -11.17 11.79 10.48
C SER A 12 -10.34 10.57 10.06
N GLY A 13 -11.01 9.42 9.90
CA GLY A 13 -10.46 8.09 10.14
C GLY A 13 -9.14 7.81 9.42
N ARG A 14 -8.02 7.85 10.14
CA ARG A 14 -6.74 7.36 9.64
C ARG A 14 -6.82 5.84 9.57
N LEU A 15 -7.23 5.31 8.42
CA LEU A 15 -7.21 3.87 8.17
C LEU A 15 -5.77 3.38 8.37
N THR A 16 -5.58 2.37 9.22
CA THR A 16 -4.29 1.69 9.34
C THR A 16 -3.97 0.99 8.01
N ARG A 17 -2.68 0.72 7.74
CA ARG A 17 -2.26 -0.02 6.53
C ARG A 17 -3.02 -1.33 6.39
N GLU A 18 -3.18 -2.04 7.50
CA GLU A 18 -3.98 -3.27 7.62
C GLU A 18 -5.43 -3.04 7.21
N ALA A 19 -6.10 -2.02 7.76
CA ALA A 19 -7.51 -1.74 7.45
C ALA A 19 -7.72 -1.37 5.98
N LEU A 20 -6.77 -0.64 5.37
CA LEU A 20 -6.84 -0.28 3.97
C LEU A 20 -6.70 -1.51 3.07
N VAL A 21 -5.71 -2.38 3.34
CA VAL A 21 -5.48 -3.60 2.58
C VAL A 21 -6.63 -4.59 2.75
N ALA A 22 -7.12 -4.76 3.99
CA ALA A 22 -8.28 -5.60 4.28
C ALA A 22 -9.52 -5.15 3.49
N ARG A 23 -9.79 -3.84 3.43
CA ARG A 23 -10.90 -3.30 2.63
C ARG A 23 -10.71 -3.55 1.13
N ALA A 24 -9.51 -3.29 0.60
CA ALA A 24 -9.24 -3.45 -0.83
C ALA A 24 -9.32 -4.94 -1.26
N ARG A 25 -8.89 -5.86 -0.39
CA ARG A 25 -9.10 -7.32 -0.56
C ARG A 25 -10.58 -7.67 -0.56
N ALA A 26 -11.34 -7.18 0.43
CA ALA A 26 -12.78 -7.45 0.53
C ALA A 26 -13.57 -6.94 -0.69
N GLN A 27 -13.07 -5.90 -1.37
CA GLN A 27 -13.64 -5.36 -2.60
C GLN A 27 -13.19 -6.11 -3.87
N GLY A 28 -12.33 -7.13 -3.75
CA GLY A 28 -11.75 -7.84 -4.89
C GLY A 28 -10.83 -6.96 -5.76
N ALA A 29 -10.31 -5.86 -5.20
CA ALA A 29 -9.47 -4.92 -5.93
C ALA A 29 -7.98 -5.30 -5.93
N LEU A 30 -7.57 -6.14 -4.98
CA LEU A 30 -6.18 -6.60 -4.84
C LEU A 30 -6.01 -8.02 -5.36
N ARG A 31 -4.89 -8.25 -6.05
CA ARG A 31 -4.46 -9.57 -6.52
C ARG A 31 -4.33 -10.54 -5.35
N ASP A 32 -4.76 -11.78 -5.57
CA ASP A 32 -4.67 -12.85 -4.57
C ASP A 32 -3.22 -13.03 -4.08
N GLY A 33 -3.06 -13.11 -2.76
CA GLY A 33 -1.78 -13.23 -2.08
C GLY A 33 -1.11 -11.90 -1.70
N VAL A 34 -1.56 -10.74 -2.19
CA VAL A 34 -1.08 -9.43 -1.72
C VAL A 34 -1.53 -9.20 -0.28
N THR A 35 -0.62 -8.86 0.63
CA THR A 35 -0.82 -8.66 2.06
C THR A 35 -0.40 -7.27 2.54
N GLU A 36 -0.78 -6.93 3.77
CA GLU A 36 -0.36 -5.71 4.45
C GLU A 36 1.15 -5.64 4.67
N THR A 37 1.84 -6.78 4.75
CA THR A 37 3.29 -6.85 4.93
C THR A 37 4.05 -6.43 3.66
N ASP A 38 3.41 -6.46 2.48
CA ASP A 38 3.99 -6.01 1.21
C ASP A 38 4.05 -4.48 1.10
N VAL A 39 3.22 -3.75 1.86
CA VAL A 39 3.05 -2.29 1.71
C VAL A 39 4.30 -1.52 2.14
N ALA A 40 4.98 -1.93 3.20
CA ALA A 40 6.18 -1.24 3.68
C ALA A 40 7.41 -1.47 2.76
N PRO A 41 7.72 -2.70 2.32
CA PRO A 41 8.75 -2.95 1.33
C PRO A 41 8.52 -2.20 0.01
N ILE A 42 7.29 -2.17 -0.50
CA ILE A 42 6.95 -1.43 -1.73
C ILE A 42 7.22 0.07 -1.58
N ALA A 43 6.86 0.66 -0.44
CA ALA A 43 7.16 2.06 -0.17
C ALA A 43 8.67 2.32 -0.19
N ALA A 44 9.46 1.45 0.45
CA ALA A 44 10.92 1.56 0.46
C ALA A 44 11.54 1.43 -0.95
N MET A 45 10.99 0.57 -1.82
CA MET A 45 11.43 0.47 -3.22
C MET A 45 11.19 1.78 -3.99
N ILE A 46 10.05 2.44 -3.77
CA ILE A 46 9.76 3.74 -4.38
C ILE A 46 10.68 4.83 -3.84
N ASP A 47 10.93 4.85 -2.53
CA ASP A 47 11.88 5.78 -1.90
C ASP A 47 13.28 5.64 -2.51
N ALA A 48 13.72 4.41 -2.78
CA ALA A 48 15.00 4.16 -3.44
C ALA A 48 15.04 4.74 -4.87
N VAL A 49 13.95 4.63 -5.63
CA VAL A 49 13.86 5.23 -6.98
C VAL A 49 13.90 6.76 -6.90
N MET A 50 13.26 7.37 -5.90
CA MET A 50 13.29 8.82 -5.69
C MET A 50 14.69 9.33 -5.31
N ALA A 51 15.52 8.50 -4.68
CA ALA A 51 16.88 8.85 -4.28
C ALA A 51 17.92 8.75 -5.42
N LEU A 52 17.54 8.23 -6.59
CA LEU A 52 18.46 8.09 -7.71
C LEU A 52 18.90 9.45 -8.27
N PRO A 53 20.20 9.66 -8.53
CA PRO A 53 20.69 10.89 -9.14
C PRO A 53 20.25 10.97 -10.61
N GLY A 54 19.70 12.11 -11.03
CA GLY A 54 19.31 12.37 -12.43
C GLY A 54 18.54 13.68 -12.61
N GLU A 55 18.52 14.20 -13.85
CA GLU A 55 17.90 15.50 -14.18
C GLU A 55 16.36 15.51 -14.11
N ARG A 56 15.71 14.34 -14.09
CA ARG A 56 14.25 14.22 -13.96
C ARG A 56 13.82 13.22 -12.88
N PRO A 57 14.03 13.54 -11.59
CA PRO A 57 13.55 12.71 -10.49
C PRO A 57 12.02 12.57 -10.50
N SER A 58 11.28 13.54 -11.05
CA SER A 58 9.82 13.65 -10.90
C SER A 58 9.00 12.55 -11.56
N ASP A 59 9.53 11.91 -12.62
CA ASP A 59 8.73 11.03 -13.47
C ASP A 59 9.06 9.54 -13.26
N LEU A 60 10.30 9.23 -12.86
CA LEU A 60 10.76 7.86 -12.74
C LEU A 60 10.05 7.12 -11.59
N TRP A 61 9.90 7.75 -10.43
CA TRP A 61 9.16 7.14 -9.31
C TRP A 61 7.68 6.96 -9.65
N ARG A 62 7.07 7.88 -10.43
CA ARG A 62 5.67 7.78 -10.88
C ARG A 62 5.47 6.59 -11.79
N ARG A 63 6.41 6.37 -12.72
CA ARG A 63 6.40 5.19 -13.60
C ARG A 63 6.48 3.89 -12.79
N HIS A 64 7.41 3.79 -11.85
CA HIS A 64 7.57 2.59 -11.02
C HIS A 64 6.36 2.36 -10.12
N LEU A 65 5.81 3.42 -9.54
CA LEU A 65 4.58 3.36 -8.75
C LEU A 65 3.42 2.84 -9.59
N ALA A 66 3.24 3.33 -10.82
CA ALA A 66 2.19 2.85 -11.71
C ALA A 66 2.34 1.35 -12.02
N ILE A 67 3.55 0.90 -12.37
CA ILE A 67 3.86 -0.51 -12.64
C ILE A 67 3.51 -1.38 -11.43
N ILE A 68 3.94 -0.97 -10.23
CA ILE A 68 3.68 -1.72 -9.01
C ILE A 68 2.18 -1.76 -8.71
N LEU A 69 1.49 -0.61 -8.74
CA LEU A 69 0.04 -0.57 -8.50
C LEU A 69 -0.74 -1.41 -9.51
N ASP A 70 -0.35 -1.41 -10.78
CA ASP A 70 -0.95 -2.25 -11.81
C ASP A 70 -0.75 -3.75 -11.52
N GLY A 71 0.43 -4.12 -11.00
CA GLY A 71 0.74 -5.50 -10.58
C GLY A 71 0.01 -5.95 -9.31
N LEU A 72 -0.41 -5.01 -8.44
CA LEU A 72 -1.20 -5.28 -7.24
C LEU A 72 -2.70 -5.40 -7.52
N ARG A 73 -3.21 -4.82 -8.62
CA ARG A 73 -4.63 -4.89 -8.96
C ARG A 73 -5.05 -6.30 -9.33
N ALA A 74 -6.20 -6.72 -8.83
CA ALA A 74 -6.83 -7.95 -9.28
C ALA A 74 -7.19 -7.85 -10.77
N GLN A 75 -6.81 -8.87 -11.54
CA GLN A 75 -7.19 -9.01 -12.94
C GLN A 75 -7.63 -10.45 -13.23
N PRO A 76 -8.52 -10.67 -14.23
CA PRO A 76 -8.94 -12.02 -14.60
C PRO A 76 -7.75 -12.90 -14.97
N ARG A 77 -7.74 -14.14 -14.48
CA ARG A 77 -6.73 -15.18 -14.80
C ARG A 77 -5.30 -14.88 -14.33
N GLN A 78 -5.10 -13.96 -13.38
CA GLN A 78 -3.81 -13.82 -12.73
C GLN A 78 -3.53 -15.01 -11.80
N THR A 79 -2.32 -15.54 -11.86
CA THR A 79 -1.83 -16.50 -10.85
C THR A 79 -1.70 -15.80 -9.49
N PRO A 80 -2.18 -16.40 -8.39
CA PRO A 80 -1.94 -15.86 -7.05
C PRO A 80 -0.46 -15.66 -6.76
N LEU A 81 -0.13 -14.68 -5.92
CA LEU A 81 1.22 -14.57 -5.39
C LEU A 81 1.52 -15.75 -4.44
N PRO A 82 2.78 -16.21 -4.36
CA PRO A 82 3.20 -17.19 -3.38
C PRO A 82 2.88 -16.71 -1.97
N SER A 83 2.42 -17.61 -1.09
CA SER A 83 2.20 -17.27 0.31
C SER A 83 3.54 -16.94 0.97
N PRO A 84 3.64 -15.86 1.77
CA PRO A 84 4.82 -15.57 2.57
C PRO A 84 4.99 -16.67 3.63
N GLY A 85 5.75 -17.71 3.28
CA GLY A 85 5.94 -18.90 4.11
C GLY A 85 5.96 -20.23 3.35
N SER A 86 5.59 -20.26 2.07
CA SER A 86 5.76 -21.45 1.24
C SER A 86 7.20 -21.53 0.71
N VAL A 87 8.14 -21.92 1.57
CA VAL A 87 9.40 -22.50 1.10
C VAL A 87 9.06 -23.90 0.60
N GLY A 88 9.16 -24.12 -0.71
CA GLY A 88 9.17 -25.47 -1.28
C GLY A 88 10.46 -26.21 -0.95
#